data_AF-A0A7J5DRA2-F1
#
_entry.id   AF-A0A7J5DRA2-F1
#
_cell.length_a   1.000
_cell.length_b   1.000
_cell.length_c   1.000
_cell.angle_alpha   90.00
_cell.angle_beta   90.00
_cell.angle_gamma   90.00
#
_symmetry.space_group_name_H-M   'P 1'
#
loop_
_entity.id
_entity.type
_entity.pdbx_description
1 polymer ?
#
loop_
_entity_poly.entity_id
_entity_poly.type
_entity_poly.pdbx_seq_one_letter_code
_entity_poly.pdbx_strand_id
1 'polypeptide(L)'
;MSLLLSTPSSSAPGDPPGNDDMPDLATTAEARGAVTSSQGAVARRSKMYITLSPKNPIWGVFYNNVFNTPIENPTSFTGGLCTRGKPCVKNPFEQPDCATSDPDTQWRAGYYPYVMYPVRQLARGVDVGYIAEVPVNMVAFGSIPARATLLLRAARANGKVQPFRIHLWDVKAALGCVPAPPARLVHTLVEAKVEISVVDLQVDGVKIPLGSSCRIVRPAELSLWGETNRGGYFPAKGGALGAYDGLHVGSQGPLDSPYYQQDNGRTLPASTGLTIPPFTGCTANGDDLSPLITAMASGPNNPVRVQQGAVVIPDANVDLNNLSACNQQDPPLCPTPGPDTPERPPLPAGD
;
A
#
# COMPACT_ATOMS: atom_id res chain seq x y z
N MET A 1 -25.90 39.71 -3.53
CA MET A 1 -25.63 38.38 -2.95
C MET A 1 -24.62 37.70 -3.87
N SER A 2 -23.35 38.08 -3.75
CA SER A 2 -22.27 37.54 -4.58
C SER A 2 -21.78 36.24 -3.95
N LEU A 3 -22.07 35.12 -4.60
CA LEU A 3 -21.41 33.85 -4.33
C LEU A 3 -19.95 33.98 -4.80
N LEU A 4 -19.05 34.20 -3.85
CA LEU A 4 -17.64 33.90 -4.00
C LEU A 4 -17.50 32.39 -4.17
N LEU A 5 -17.48 31.94 -5.41
CA LEU A 5 -16.93 30.64 -5.80
C LEU A 5 -15.42 30.72 -5.53
N SER A 6 -15.00 30.29 -4.34
CA SER A 6 -13.61 29.92 -4.12
C SER A 6 -13.30 28.74 -5.03
N THR A 7 -12.52 28.97 -6.08
CA THR A 7 -11.93 27.89 -6.86
C THR A 7 -11.08 27.05 -5.90
N PRO A 8 -11.29 25.72 -5.79
CA PRO A 8 -10.29 24.88 -5.17
C PRO A 8 -8.99 25.09 -5.96
N SER A 9 -7.90 25.36 -5.25
CA SER A 9 -6.56 25.44 -5.80
C SER A 9 -6.25 24.12 -6.51
N SER A 10 -6.59 24.05 -7.80
CA SER A 10 -6.06 23.04 -8.69
C SER A 10 -4.66 23.52 -9.02
N SER A 11 -3.65 22.84 -8.49
CA SER A 11 -2.32 22.78 -9.10
C SER A 11 -2.49 22.83 -10.62
N ALA A 12 -1.88 23.83 -11.27
CA ALA A 12 -2.02 24.02 -12.70
C ALA A 12 -1.60 22.73 -13.44
N PRO A 13 -2.13 22.43 -14.63
CA PRO A 13 -1.61 21.35 -15.45
C PRO A 13 -0.12 21.60 -15.74
N GLY A 14 0.78 20.94 -14.99
CA GLY A 14 2.22 21.14 -15.08
C GLY A 14 2.94 21.40 -13.74
N ASP A 15 2.23 21.71 -12.65
CA ASP A 15 2.85 21.71 -11.32
C ASP A 15 3.06 20.26 -10.88
N PRO A 16 4.28 19.87 -10.47
CA PRO A 16 4.49 18.54 -9.92
C PRO A 16 3.60 18.38 -8.69
N PRO A 17 2.95 17.22 -8.50
CA PRO A 17 2.30 16.82 -7.26
C PRO A 17 3.07 17.26 -6.02
N GLY A 18 2.61 18.32 -5.36
CA GLY A 18 3.41 19.08 -4.40
C GLY A 18 3.16 18.69 -2.94
N ASN A 19 3.83 19.40 -2.03
CA ASN A 19 3.69 19.24 -0.58
C ASN A 19 2.23 19.31 -0.09
N ASP A 20 1.36 19.99 -0.83
CA ASP A 20 -0.07 20.16 -0.51
C ASP A 20 -0.88 18.86 -0.61
N ASP A 21 -0.33 17.82 -1.26
CA ASP A 21 -0.89 16.46 -1.28
C ASP A 21 -0.64 15.70 0.05
N MET A 22 0.32 16.15 0.87
CA MET A 22 0.67 15.56 2.15
C MET A 22 0.00 16.31 3.32
N PRO A 23 -0.26 15.63 4.45
CA PRO A 23 -0.83 16.26 5.63
C PRO A 23 0.08 17.36 6.20
N ASP A 24 -0.52 18.40 6.78
CA ASP A 24 0.22 19.49 7.43
C ASP A 24 1.05 18.95 8.61
N LEU A 25 2.34 19.17 8.50
CA LEU A 25 3.39 18.75 9.41
C LEU A 25 3.14 19.16 10.86
N ALA A 26 2.47 20.29 11.10
CA ALA A 26 2.15 20.78 12.44
C ALA A 26 0.99 20.03 13.12
N THR A 27 0.21 19.26 12.35
CA THR A 27 -1.08 18.73 12.81
C THR A 27 -1.14 17.22 12.94
N THR A 28 -0.22 16.45 12.33
CA THR A 28 -0.55 15.03 12.04
C THR A 28 0.50 13.90 12.14
N ALA A 29 1.75 14.07 12.60
CA ALA A 29 2.57 12.90 12.98
C ALA A 29 3.68 13.14 14.02
N GLU A 30 3.98 12.12 14.84
CA GLU A 30 5.13 12.11 15.77
C GLU A 30 6.45 11.64 15.12
N ALA A 31 6.40 10.86 14.05
CA ALA A 31 7.58 10.47 13.30
C ALA A 31 7.32 10.48 11.79
N ARG A 32 8.32 10.97 11.06
CA ARG A 32 8.40 10.88 9.61
C ARG A 32 9.65 10.13 9.25
N GLY A 33 9.57 9.27 8.26
CA GLY A 33 10.76 8.65 7.72
C GLY A 33 10.60 8.23 6.27
N ALA A 34 11.74 8.10 5.61
CA ALA A 34 11.80 7.51 4.28
C ALA A 34 11.84 5.98 4.43
N VAL A 35 11.07 5.29 3.59
CA VAL A 35 11.18 3.85 3.39
C VAL A 35 11.43 3.56 1.93
N THR A 36 12.06 2.42 1.69
CA THR A 36 12.15 1.83 0.36
C THR A 36 11.48 0.49 0.31
N SER A 37 10.82 0.21 -0.81
CA SER A 37 10.23 -1.11 -1.07
C SER A 37 10.67 -1.66 -2.42
N SER A 38 10.88 -2.97 -2.47
CA SER A 38 10.94 -3.75 -3.70
C SER A 38 9.68 -4.61 -3.79
N GLN A 39 9.28 -5.00 -4.99
CA GLN A 39 8.06 -5.79 -5.18
C GLN A 39 8.21 -6.77 -6.32
N GLY A 40 7.42 -7.84 -6.25
CA GLY A 40 7.22 -8.89 -7.22
C GLY A 40 5.72 -9.11 -7.43
N ALA A 41 5.18 -8.84 -8.62
CA ALA A 41 3.78 -9.16 -8.94
C ALA A 41 3.71 -10.12 -10.11
N VAL A 42 2.82 -11.11 -10.07
CA VAL A 42 2.59 -12.03 -11.18
C VAL A 42 1.19 -11.78 -11.74
N ALA A 43 1.07 -11.47 -13.02
CA ALA A 43 -0.24 -11.46 -13.66
C ALA A 43 -0.55 -12.82 -14.29
N ARG A 44 -1.67 -13.43 -13.90
CA ARG A 44 -2.01 -14.82 -14.26
C ARG A 44 -2.14 -15.00 -15.76
N ARG A 45 -2.93 -14.15 -16.43
CA ARG A 45 -3.26 -14.31 -17.86
C ARG A 45 -2.09 -14.03 -18.80
N SER A 46 -1.20 -13.10 -18.43
CA SER A 46 -0.01 -12.78 -19.23
C SER A 46 1.23 -13.58 -18.85
N LYS A 47 1.18 -14.36 -17.76
CA LYS A 47 2.38 -14.89 -17.08
C LYS A 47 3.43 -13.79 -16.81
N MET A 48 2.98 -12.54 -16.71
CA MET A 48 3.83 -11.37 -16.51
C MET A 48 4.40 -11.40 -15.10
N TYR A 49 5.68 -11.03 -14.95
CA TYR A 49 6.29 -10.83 -13.63
C TYR A 49 6.85 -9.41 -13.57
N ILE A 50 6.40 -8.65 -12.59
CA ILE A 50 6.77 -7.26 -12.33
C ILE A 50 7.74 -7.27 -11.16
N THR A 51 9.01 -6.96 -11.38
CA THR A 51 9.99 -6.83 -10.30
C THR A 51 10.61 -5.46 -10.25
N LEU A 52 10.63 -4.89 -9.05
CA LEU A 52 11.46 -3.73 -8.76
C LEU A 52 12.79 -4.19 -8.16
N SER A 53 13.88 -3.72 -8.77
CA SER A 53 15.23 -3.98 -8.30
C SER A 53 15.51 -3.20 -7.02
N PRO A 54 16.36 -3.72 -6.10
CA PRO A 54 16.91 -2.96 -4.98
C PRO A 54 17.55 -1.61 -5.37
N LYS A 55 17.99 -1.48 -6.62
CA LYS A 55 18.59 -0.26 -7.17
C LYS A 55 17.57 0.83 -7.56
N ASN A 56 16.31 0.44 -7.78
CA ASN A 56 15.21 1.32 -8.15
C ASN A 56 13.99 1.05 -7.23
N PRO A 57 14.13 1.27 -5.91
CA PRO A 57 13.03 1.03 -5.00
C PRO A 57 11.92 2.07 -5.15
N ILE A 58 10.73 1.72 -4.67
CA ILE A 58 9.67 2.68 -4.38
C ILE A 58 10.08 3.45 -3.14
N TRP A 59 10.05 4.77 -3.18
CA TRP A 59 10.20 5.59 -1.98
C TRP A 59 8.84 5.83 -1.34
N GLY A 60 8.79 5.77 -0.02
CA GLY A 60 7.63 6.15 0.76
C GLY A 60 7.99 7.16 1.83
N VAL A 61 7.14 8.18 2.01
CA VAL A 61 7.14 9.00 3.21
C VAL A 61 6.11 8.41 4.16
N PHE A 62 6.61 7.88 5.27
CA PHE A 62 5.82 7.18 6.26
C PHE A 62 5.42 8.13 7.39
N TYR A 63 4.12 8.11 7.73
CA TYR A 63 3.56 8.86 8.85
C TYR A 63 2.94 7.87 9.82
N ASN A 64 3.42 7.91 11.06
CA ASN A 64 2.83 7.16 12.16
C ASN A 64 1.93 8.01 13.04
N ASN A 65 1.16 7.32 13.88
CA ASN A 65 0.31 7.94 14.89
C ASN A 65 -0.63 8.97 14.27
N VAL A 66 -1.15 8.67 13.06
CA VAL A 66 -2.01 9.57 12.30
C VAL A 66 -3.26 9.82 13.15
N PHE A 67 -3.34 11.01 13.69
CA PHE A 67 -4.27 11.38 14.75
C PHE A 67 -5.72 11.26 14.28
N ASN A 68 -6.58 10.80 15.18
CA ASN A 68 -7.99 11.18 15.14
C ASN A 68 -8.23 12.14 16.32
N THR A 69 -8.32 13.44 16.05
CA THR A 69 -9.07 14.37 16.88
C THR A 69 -10.44 14.57 16.21
N PRO A 70 -11.56 14.06 16.73
CA PRO A 70 -11.70 13.08 17.81
C PRO A 70 -11.84 11.58 17.48
N ILE A 71 -11.64 10.66 18.45
CA ILE A 71 -12.51 9.49 18.61
C ILE A 71 -13.86 9.90 19.24
N GLU A 72 -13.84 10.66 20.34
CA GLU A 72 -14.83 11.71 20.67
C GLU A 72 -14.19 12.98 21.32
N ASN A 73 -12.94 12.93 21.87
CA ASN A 73 -11.86 13.98 21.71
C ASN A 73 -10.45 13.60 22.28
N PRO A 74 -9.55 12.92 21.54
CA PRO A 74 -8.18 12.57 21.96
C PRO A 74 -7.16 13.64 21.58
N THR A 75 -6.31 14.06 22.52
CA THR A 75 -5.21 15.03 22.29
C THR A 75 -3.80 14.43 22.43
N SER A 76 -3.67 13.13 22.69
CA SER A 76 -2.49 12.33 22.34
C SER A 76 -2.81 10.83 22.48
N PHE A 77 -2.26 10.01 21.59
CA PHE A 77 -2.04 8.59 21.88
C PHE A 77 -0.56 8.30 21.71
N THR A 78 0.19 8.38 22.80
CA THR A 78 1.54 7.85 22.88
C THR A 78 1.47 6.34 22.73
N GLY A 79 1.85 5.84 21.54
CA GLY A 79 2.26 4.46 21.18
C GLY A 79 2.03 3.36 22.20
N GLY A 80 0.80 3.23 22.66
CA GLY A 80 0.49 2.41 23.81
C GLY A 80 0.12 1.04 23.35
N LEU A 81 0.93 0.06 23.67
CA LEU A 81 0.51 -1.33 23.76
C LEU A 81 -0.88 -1.41 24.43
N CYS A 82 -1.70 -2.39 24.06
CA CYS A 82 -2.88 -2.74 24.84
C CYS A 82 -2.44 -3.03 26.30
N THR A 83 -2.50 -2.01 27.14
CA THR A 83 -2.00 -1.98 28.53
C THR A 83 -3.07 -1.40 29.43
N ARG A 84 -2.94 -1.63 30.74
CA ARG A 84 -3.89 -1.14 31.75
C ARG A 84 -4.18 0.37 31.57
N GLY A 85 -5.46 0.71 31.38
CA GLY A 85 -5.92 2.09 31.18
C GLY A 85 -5.84 2.61 29.74
N LYS A 86 -5.35 1.83 28.78
CA LYS A 86 -5.41 2.15 27.35
C LYS A 86 -6.49 1.29 26.66
N PRO A 87 -7.29 1.85 25.76
CA PRO A 87 -8.33 1.12 25.07
C PRO A 87 -7.72 0.05 24.15
N CYS A 88 -8.32 -1.12 24.17
CA CYS A 88 -8.03 -2.19 23.23
C CYS A 88 -9.27 -2.47 22.39
N VAL A 89 -9.07 -2.91 21.15
CA VAL A 89 -10.15 -3.37 20.28
C VAL A 89 -10.26 -4.88 20.35
N LYS A 90 -11.44 -5.42 20.06
CA LYS A 90 -11.61 -6.85 19.81
C LYS A 90 -10.71 -7.25 18.63
N ASN A 91 -9.96 -8.36 18.75
CA ASN A 91 -9.24 -8.93 17.60
C ASN A 91 -10.27 -9.33 16.53
N PRO A 92 -10.23 -8.73 15.32
CA PRO A 92 -11.26 -8.97 14.31
C PRO A 92 -11.04 -10.26 13.50
N PHE A 93 -9.91 -10.93 13.67
CA PHE A 93 -9.52 -12.10 12.87
C PHE A 93 -9.79 -13.43 13.55
N GLU A 94 -9.57 -13.48 14.87
CA GLU A 94 -9.61 -14.72 15.64
C GLU A 94 -10.04 -14.43 17.07
N GLN A 95 -10.89 -15.31 17.59
CA GLN A 95 -11.31 -15.35 18.98
C GLN A 95 -11.23 -16.79 19.46
N PRO A 96 -10.83 -17.04 20.71
CA PRO A 96 -10.80 -18.38 21.25
C PRO A 96 -12.23 -18.94 21.37
N ASP A 97 -12.38 -20.26 21.32
CA ASP A 97 -13.70 -20.92 21.41
C ASP A 97 -14.47 -20.58 22.70
N CYS A 98 -13.74 -20.24 23.77
CA CYS A 98 -14.31 -19.80 25.06
C CYS A 98 -14.75 -18.33 25.08
N ALA A 99 -14.49 -17.55 24.03
CA ALA A 99 -14.86 -16.16 23.98
C ALA A 99 -16.39 -16.01 24.00
N THR A 100 -16.88 -15.17 24.89
CA THR A 100 -18.28 -14.79 25.01
C THR A 100 -18.45 -13.32 24.60
N SER A 101 -19.63 -12.74 24.85
CA SER A 101 -19.83 -11.29 24.75
C SER A 101 -19.02 -10.50 25.78
N ASP A 102 -18.54 -11.13 26.85
CA ASP A 102 -17.67 -10.50 27.85
C ASP A 102 -16.29 -10.16 27.23
N PRO A 103 -15.91 -8.87 27.16
CA PRO A 103 -14.62 -8.44 26.63
C PRO A 103 -13.40 -9.00 27.35
N ASP A 104 -13.52 -9.48 28.59
CA ASP A 104 -12.41 -10.12 29.33
C ASP A 104 -12.13 -11.55 28.84
N THR A 105 -13.11 -12.18 28.19
CA THR A 105 -12.97 -13.51 27.55
C THR A 105 -12.47 -13.43 26.10
N GLN A 106 -12.43 -12.22 25.53
CA GLN A 106 -12.04 -12.00 24.13
C GLN A 106 -10.55 -11.67 23.99
N TRP A 107 -9.95 -12.13 22.90
CA TRP A 107 -8.63 -11.62 22.49
C TRP A 107 -8.74 -10.15 22.12
N ARG A 108 -7.80 -9.36 22.65
CA ARG A 108 -7.73 -7.91 22.48
C ARG A 108 -6.55 -7.56 21.60
N ALA A 109 -6.65 -6.49 20.84
CA ALA A 109 -5.56 -5.96 20.05
C ALA A 109 -5.34 -4.48 20.33
N GLY A 110 -4.07 -4.05 20.29
CA GLY A 110 -3.75 -2.66 20.02
C GLY A 110 -3.92 -2.41 18.52
N TYR A 111 -4.69 -1.40 18.13
CA TYR A 111 -4.87 -1.02 16.73
C TYR A 111 -4.11 0.26 16.43
N TYR A 112 -3.29 0.23 15.38
CA TYR A 112 -2.44 1.34 14.99
C TYR A 112 -2.65 1.65 13.49
N PRO A 113 -3.28 2.80 13.18
CA PRO A 113 -3.35 3.29 11.81
C PRO A 113 -2.08 4.07 11.45
N TYR A 114 -1.54 3.77 10.28
CA TYR A 114 -0.45 4.53 9.66
C TYR A 114 -0.85 4.90 8.24
N VAL A 115 -0.21 5.94 7.70
CA VAL A 115 -0.33 6.28 6.28
C VAL A 115 1.05 6.40 5.66
N MET A 116 1.14 6.00 4.40
CA MET A 116 2.36 6.14 3.61
C MET A 116 2.01 6.79 2.28
N TYR A 117 2.77 7.81 1.92
CA TYR A 117 2.70 8.42 0.59
C TYR A 117 3.84 7.90 -0.27
N PRO A 118 3.57 7.21 -1.38
CA PRO A 118 4.63 6.87 -2.32
C PRO A 118 5.10 8.15 -2.99
N VAL A 119 6.42 8.29 -3.15
CA VAL A 119 7.05 9.50 -3.67
C VAL A 119 8.17 9.14 -4.63
N ARG A 120 8.56 10.08 -5.48
CA ARG A 120 9.81 10.04 -6.22
C ARG A 120 10.57 11.33 -6.00
N GLN A 121 11.85 11.23 -5.67
CA GLN A 121 12.72 12.39 -5.59
C GLN A 121 12.93 12.98 -6.99
N LEU A 122 12.76 14.30 -7.11
CA LEU A 122 13.05 15.08 -8.30
C LEU A 122 14.32 15.90 -8.09
N ALA A 123 14.83 16.55 -9.15
CA ALA A 123 15.95 17.48 -9.03
C ALA A 123 15.66 18.63 -8.05
N ARG A 124 14.38 19.01 -7.93
CA ARG A 124 13.85 19.93 -6.91
C ARG A 124 12.47 19.41 -6.47
N GLY A 125 12.31 19.13 -5.18
CA GLY A 125 11.08 18.60 -4.61
C GLY A 125 10.84 17.10 -4.86
N VAL A 126 9.57 16.70 -4.78
CA VAL A 126 9.11 15.31 -4.92
C VAL A 126 7.91 15.23 -5.86
N ASP A 127 7.75 14.08 -6.51
CA ASP A 127 6.50 13.69 -7.18
C ASP A 127 5.69 12.80 -6.23
N VAL A 128 4.71 13.40 -5.53
CA VAL A 128 3.82 12.66 -4.63
C VAL A 128 2.83 11.80 -5.41
N GLY A 129 2.69 10.55 -4.97
CA GLY A 129 1.87 9.54 -5.60
C GLY A 129 2.61 8.72 -6.66
N TYR A 130 3.86 9.03 -7.00
CA TYR A 130 4.65 8.16 -7.87
C TYR A 130 5.01 6.86 -7.14
N ILE A 131 4.69 5.71 -7.73
CA ILE A 131 5.09 4.41 -7.19
C ILE A 131 6.30 3.91 -7.96
N ALA A 132 6.14 3.61 -9.25
CA ALA A 132 7.22 3.10 -10.10
C ALA A 132 6.89 3.18 -11.58
N GLU A 133 7.93 3.18 -12.41
CA GLU A 133 7.88 2.83 -13.83
C GLU A 133 8.54 1.47 -14.01
N VAL A 134 7.79 0.47 -14.46
CA VAL A 134 8.27 -0.91 -14.48
C VAL A 134 8.18 -1.50 -15.87
N PRO A 135 9.31 -1.96 -16.45
CA PRO A 135 9.25 -2.76 -17.66
C PRO A 135 8.70 -4.14 -17.32
N VAL A 136 7.76 -4.60 -18.13
CA VAL A 136 7.09 -5.88 -17.95
C VAL A 136 7.09 -6.65 -19.26
N ASN A 137 7.33 -7.95 -19.16
CA ASN A 137 7.18 -8.88 -20.28
C ASN A 137 5.76 -9.46 -20.25
N MET A 138 5.10 -9.44 -21.40
CA MET A 138 3.75 -9.91 -21.62
C MET A 138 3.72 -10.78 -22.88
N VAL A 139 2.56 -11.40 -23.12
CA VAL A 139 2.32 -12.19 -24.34
C VAL A 139 1.11 -11.60 -25.06
N ALA A 140 1.33 -11.01 -26.23
CA ALA A 140 0.28 -10.57 -27.13
C ALA A 140 -0.22 -11.74 -27.97
N PHE A 141 -1.51 -11.75 -28.31
CA PHE A 141 -2.12 -12.75 -29.21
C PHE A 141 -1.80 -14.22 -28.83
N GLY A 142 -1.65 -14.50 -27.53
CA GLY A 142 -1.40 -15.83 -26.99
C GLY A 142 0.00 -16.41 -27.20
N SER A 143 0.84 -15.82 -28.05
CA SER A 143 2.18 -16.36 -28.35
C SER A 143 3.25 -15.33 -28.72
N ILE A 144 2.87 -14.08 -29.02
CA ILE A 144 3.80 -13.06 -29.50
C ILE A 144 4.41 -12.34 -28.30
N PRO A 145 5.74 -12.30 -28.15
CA PRO A 145 6.38 -11.55 -27.08
C PRO A 145 6.00 -10.08 -27.13
N ALA A 146 5.60 -9.52 -25.99
CA ALA A 146 5.36 -8.09 -25.84
C ALA A 146 6.12 -7.55 -24.64
N ARG A 147 6.60 -6.32 -24.74
CA ARG A 147 7.23 -5.59 -23.65
C ARG A 147 6.46 -4.30 -23.45
N ALA A 148 5.96 -4.07 -22.24
CA ALA A 148 5.35 -2.79 -21.88
C ALA A 148 6.16 -2.11 -20.78
N THR A 149 6.03 -0.79 -20.68
CA THR A 149 6.41 -0.05 -19.49
C THR A 149 5.13 0.42 -18.81
N LEU A 150 4.92 -0.04 -17.57
CA LEU A 150 3.80 0.36 -16.74
C LEU A 150 4.21 1.53 -15.85
N LEU A 151 3.42 2.61 -15.87
CA LEU A 151 3.48 3.66 -14.86
C LEU A 151 2.46 3.35 -13.77
N LEU A 152 2.95 3.18 -12.54
CA LEU A 152 2.14 2.95 -11.35
C LEU A 152 2.09 4.22 -10.51
N ARG A 153 0.88 4.66 -10.15
CA ARG A 153 0.67 5.82 -9.27
C ARG A 153 -0.37 5.53 -8.20
N ALA A 154 -0.26 6.16 -7.05
CA ALA A 154 -1.35 6.19 -6.08
C ALA A 154 -2.54 6.96 -6.68
N ALA A 155 -3.74 6.43 -6.49
CA ALA A 155 -4.95 7.05 -7.02
C ALA A 155 -5.17 8.44 -6.42
N ARG A 156 -5.85 9.30 -7.18
CA ARG A 156 -6.29 10.60 -6.68
C ARG A 156 -7.78 10.63 -6.40
N ALA A 157 -8.17 11.34 -5.35
CA ALA A 157 -9.57 11.68 -5.07
C ALA A 157 -9.67 13.16 -4.74
N ASN A 158 -10.59 13.86 -5.42
CA ASN A 158 -10.77 15.31 -5.29
C ASN A 158 -9.46 16.09 -5.50
N GLY A 159 -8.66 15.68 -6.49
CA GLY A 159 -7.37 16.28 -6.81
C GLY A 159 -6.22 15.85 -5.90
N LYS A 160 -6.47 15.20 -4.75
CA LYS A 160 -5.44 14.82 -3.79
C LYS A 160 -4.99 13.38 -3.92
N VAL A 161 -3.71 13.12 -3.68
CA VAL A 161 -3.17 11.74 -3.60
C VAL A 161 -3.81 10.99 -2.44
N GLN A 162 -4.33 9.79 -2.71
CA GLN A 162 -4.74 8.87 -1.66
C GLN A 162 -3.52 8.14 -1.11
N PRO A 163 -3.29 8.18 0.22
CA PRO A 163 -2.18 7.44 0.81
C PRO A 163 -2.43 5.93 0.79
N PHE A 164 -1.38 5.17 0.98
CA PHE A 164 -1.49 3.78 1.38
C PHE A 164 -1.83 3.75 2.88
N ARG A 165 -2.93 3.08 3.22
CA ARG A 165 -3.36 2.91 4.60
C ARG A 165 -2.77 1.64 5.15
N ILE A 166 -2.17 1.71 6.32
CA ILE A 166 -1.51 0.59 6.95
C ILE A 166 -2.18 0.38 8.30
N HIS A 167 -2.76 -0.78 8.46
CA HIS A 167 -3.53 -1.19 9.63
C HIS A 167 -2.73 -2.25 10.37
N LEU A 168 -2.30 -1.96 11.59
CA LEU A 168 -1.60 -2.94 12.43
C LEU A 168 -2.44 -3.31 13.65
N TRP A 169 -2.60 -4.61 13.89
CA TRP A 169 -3.18 -5.17 15.10
C TRP A 169 -2.12 -5.95 15.86
N ASP A 170 -1.75 -5.47 17.05
CA ASP A 170 -0.89 -6.18 18.00
C ASP A 170 -1.76 -6.95 18.99
N VAL A 171 -1.97 -8.24 18.72
CA VAL A 171 -2.88 -9.09 19.49
C VAL A 171 -2.23 -9.50 20.81
N LYS A 172 -3.02 -9.37 21.87
CA LYS A 172 -2.75 -9.84 23.24
C LYS A 172 -3.87 -10.81 23.63
N ALA A 173 -3.50 -11.88 24.34
CA ALA A 173 -4.52 -12.81 24.84
C ALA A 173 -5.45 -12.18 25.86
N ALA A 174 -6.63 -12.79 25.94
CA ALA A 174 -7.59 -12.62 27.02
C ALA A 174 -6.96 -12.96 28.37
N LEU A 175 -7.30 -12.21 29.41
CA LEU A 175 -6.99 -12.58 30.78
C LEU A 175 -8.03 -13.61 31.23
N GLY A 176 -7.79 -14.91 31.00
CA GLY A 176 -8.44 -15.96 31.79
C GLY A 176 -9.02 -17.17 31.05
N CYS A 177 -9.38 -17.09 29.76
CA CYS A 177 -10.00 -18.24 29.08
C CYS A 177 -9.04 -19.05 28.18
N VAL A 178 -7.91 -18.48 27.77
CA VAL A 178 -6.80 -19.20 27.11
C VAL A 178 -5.47 -18.62 27.57
N PRO A 179 -4.42 -19.43 27.81
CA PRO A 179 -3.07 -18.90 27.99
C PRO A 179 -2.67 -18.02 26.80
N ALA A 180 -1.78 -17.05 27.05
CA ALA A 180 -1.30 -16.20 25.98
C ALA A 180 -0.70 -17.01 24.83
N PRO A 181 -0.95 -16.65 23.55
CA PRO A 181 -0.31 -17.32 22.45
C PRO A 181 1.21 -17.24 22.67
N PRO A 182 1.96 -18.31 22.38
CA PRO A 182 3.39 -18.38 22.67
C PRO A 182 4.21 -17.31 21.91
N ALA A 183 3.61 -16.67 20.90
CA ALA A 183 4.18 -15.55 20.17
C ALA A 183 3.21 -14.37 20.12
N ARG A 184 3.77 -13.16 20.09
CA ARG A 184 3.05 -11.92 19.80
C ARG A 184 2.50 -12.00 18.37
N LEU A 185 1.19 -12.20 18.24
CA LEU A 185 0.51 -12.24 16.94
C LEU A 185 0.30 -10.81 16.46
N VAL A 186 0.91 -10.48 15.32
CA VAL A 186 0.74 -9.17 14.67
C VAL A 186 0.14 -9.39 13.31
N HIS A 187 -1.03 -8.81 13.10
CA HIS A 187 -1.66 -8.75 11.79
C HIS A 187 -1.41 -7.36 11.23
N THR A 188 -0.93 -7.29 9.99
CA THR A 188 -0.83 -6.02 9.28
C THR A 188 -1.47 -6.13 7.91
N LEU A 189 -2.32 -5.16 7.59
CA LEU A 189 -2.92 -5.00 6.28
C LEU A 189 -2.50 -3.63 5.71
N VAL A 190 -2.00 -3.64 4.48
CA VAL A 190 -1.75 -2.43 3.69
C VAL A 190 -2.79 -2.34 2.59
N GLU A 191 -3.60 -1.29 2.62
CA GLU A 191 -4.57 -0.99 1.59
C GLU A 191 -4.13 0.20 0.74
N ALA A 192 -4.30 0.09 -0.57
CA ALA A 192 -4.02 1.16 -1.50
C ALA A 192 -4.96 1.11 -2.70
N LYS A 193 -5.14 2.26 -3.36
CA LYS A 193 -5.72 2.34 -4.70
C LYS A 193 -4.62 2.76 -5.67
N VAL A 194 -4.39 1.95 -6.69
CA VAL A 194 -3.29 2.14 -7.64
C VAL A 194 -3.85 2.38 -9.03
N GLU A 195 -3.43 3.48 -9.65
CA GLU A 195 -3.61 3.76 -11.07
C GLU A 195 -2.50 3.08 -11.86
N ILE A 196 -2.87 2.49 -13.00
CA ILE A 196 -1.94 1.78 -13.89
C ILE A 196 -2.13 2.33 -15.29
N SER A 197 -1.03 2.81 -15.88
CA SER A 197 -0.98 3.30 -17.27
C SER A 197 0.10 2.57 -18.05
N VAL A 198 -0.13 2.37 -19.35
CA VAL A 198 0.91 1.86 -20.27
C VAL A 198 1.51 3.05 -21.00
N VAL A 199 2.80 3.32 -20.76
CA VAL A 199 3.50 4.48 -21.33
C VAL A 199 4.41 4.13 -22.50
N ASP A 200 4.79 2.85 -22.63
CA ASP A 200 5.52 2.31 -23.77
C ASP A 200 5.03 0.88 -24.02
N LEU A 201 4.89 0.50 -25.29
CA LEU A 201 4.54 -0.86 -25.70
C LEU A 201 5.34 -1.24 -26.94
N GLN A 202 5.92 -2.44 -26.90
CA GLN A 202 6.58 -3.09 -28.02
C GLN A 202 5.98 -4.48 -28.18
N VAL A 203 5.65 -4.86 -29.41
CA VAL A 203 5.16 -6.20 -29.76
C VAL A 203 6.10 -6.75 -30.82
N ASP A 204 6.71 -7.90 -30.53
CA ASP A 204 7.73 -8.51 -31.38
C ASP A 204 8.88 -7.53 -31.75
N GLY A 205 9.31 -6.73 -30.78
CA GLY A 205 10.33 -5.69 -30.98
C GLY A 205 9.86 -4.45 -31.73
N VAL A 206 8.64 -4.43 -32.27
CA VAL A 206 8.07 -3.27 -32.95
C VAL A 206 7.39 -2.35 -31.95
N LYS A 207 7.82 -1.09 -31.91
CA LYS A 207 7.19 -0.07 -31.06
C LYS A 207 5.78 0.26 -31.54
N ILE A 208 4.84 0.18 -30.62
CA ILE A 208 3.44 0.56 -30.83
C ILE A 208 3.25 1.99 -30.30
N PRO A 209 2.88 2.97 -31.14
CA PRO A 209 2.71 4.36 -30.72
C PRO A 209 1.39 4.54 -29.97
N LEU A 210 1.35 4.09 -28.72
CA LEU A 210 0.19 4.28 -27.85
C LEU A 210 0.00 5.77 -27.53
N GLY A 211 -1.26 6.21 -27.56
CA GLY A 211 -1.63 7.51 -27.00
C GLY A 211 -1.38 7.57 -25.49
N SER A 212 -1.20 8.79 -24.96
CA SER A 212 -0.95 9.04 -23.53
C SER A 212 -2.13 8.70 -22.61
N SER A 213 -3.28 8.31 -23.19
CA SER A 213 -4.51 8.01 -22.45
C SER A 213 -4.63 6.55 -22.02
N CYS A 214 -3.69 5.66 -22.41
CA CYS A 214 -3.78 4.23 -22.16
C CYS A 214 -3.64 3.87 -20.67
N ARG A 215 -4.76 3.53 -20.02
CA ARG A 215 -4.83 3.27 -18.56
C ARG A 215 -5.96 2.33 -18.19
N ILE A 216 -5.94 1.80 -16.97
CA ILE A 216 -7.09 1.06 -16.42
C ILE A 216 -8.32 1.96 -16.23
N VAL A 217 -9.52 1.40 -16.43
CA VAL A 217 -10.80 2.15 -16.37
C VAL A 217 -11.13 2.73 -14.98
N ARG A 218 -10.56 2.15 -13.93
CA ARG A 218 -10.69 2.59 -12.53
C ARG A 218 -9.46 2.14 -11.75
N PRO A 219 -9.09 2.79 -10.63
CA PRO A 219 -7.99 2.35 -9.79
C PRO A 219 -8.14 0.88 -9.36
N ALA A 220 -7.02 0.15 -9.37
CA ALA A 220 -6.94 -1.20 -8.84
C ALA A 220 -6.84 -1.15 -7.31
N GLU A 221 -7.62 -1.98 -6.63
CA GLU A 221 -7.64 -2.06 -5.17
C GLU A 221 -6.62 -3.10 -4.71
N LEU A 222 -5.68 -2.66 -3.88
CA LEU A 222 -4.58 -3.45 -3.37
C LEU A 222 -4.78 -3.67 -1.87
N SER A 223 -4.69 -4.92 -1.43
CA SER A 223 -4.78 -5.33 -0.02
C SER A 223 -3.67 -6.33 0.26
N LEU A 224 -2.55 -5.88 0.83
CA LEU A 224 -1.38 -6.71 1.13
C LEU A 224 -1.31 -7.02 2.62
N TRP A 225 -1.09 -8.28 2.97
CA TRP A 225 -0.98 -8.74 4.34
C TRP A 225 0.47 -9.03 4.75
N GLY A 226 0.82 -8.74 6.00
CA GLY A 226 2.14 -9.06 6.56
C GLY A 226 2.39 -10.55 6.65
N GLU A 227 3.52 -11.03 6.13
CA GLU A 227 3.79 -12.47 6.03
C GLU A 227 4.43 -13.02 7.31
N THR A 228 3.60 -13.57 8.18
CA THR A 228 4.02 -14.07 9.51
C THR A 228 5.09 -15.17 9.43
N ASN A 229 5.01 -16.05 8.43
CA ASN A 229 6.00 -17.12 8.18
C ASN A 229 7.36 -16.61 7.66
N ARG A 230 7.47 -15.32 7.30
CA ARG A 230 8.72 -14.67 6.87
C ARG A 230 9.20 -13.59 7.86
N GLY A 231 8.83 -13.74 9.13
CA GLY A 231 9.21 -12.79 10.19
C GLY A 231 8.19 -11.68 10.44
N GLY A 232 7.07 -11.68 9.72
CA GLY A 232 6.01 -10.69 9.83
C GLY A 232 6.36 -9.36 9.17
N TYR A 233 5.48 -8.40 9.36
CA TYR A 233 5.67 -7.02 8.92
C TYR A 233 5.38 -6.08 10.08
N PHE A 234 6.29 -5.13 10.28
CA PHE A 234 6.10 -4.03 11.22
C PHE A 234 6.37 -2.73 10.46
N PRO A 235 5.42 -1.79 10.38
CA PRO A 235 5.56 -0.58 9.57
C PRO A 235 6.88 0.16 9.77
N ALA A 236 7.36 0.28 11.02
CA ALA A 236 8.62 0.92 11.35
C ALA A 236 9.87 0.09 11.01
N LYS A 237 9.79 -1.24 11.02
CA LYS A 237 10.93 -2.14 10.76
C LYS A 237 10.95 -2.70 9.33
N GLY A 238 9.86 -2.53 8.59
CA GLY A 238 9.65 -3.19 7.30
C GLY A 238 9.22 -4.65 7.47
N GLY A 239 9.43 -5.42 6.40
CA GLY A 239 9.06 -6.83 6.32
C GLY A 239 8.39 -7.19 5.00
N ALA A 240 8.03 -8.47 4.89
CA ALA A 240 7.35 -9.01 3.73
C ALA A 240 5.83 -8.76 3.82
N LEU A 241 5.27 -8.33 2.71
CA LEU A 241 3.84 -8.10 2.49
C LEU A 241 3.39 -8.93 1.28
N GLY A 242 2.20 -9.49 1.32
CA GLY A 242 1.72 -10.40 0.29
C GLY A 242 0.20 -10.37 0.12
N ALA A 243 -0.24 -10.51 -1.14
CA ALA A 243 -1.62 -10.77 -1.50
C ALA A 243 -1.65 -11.98 -2.44
N TYR A 244 -2.01 -13.13 -1.88
CA TYR A 244 -2.08 -14.42 -2.54
C TYR A 244 -3.22 -15.26 -1.96
N ASP A 245 -3.91 -15.99 -2.84
CA ASP A 245 -4.88 -17.11 -2.72
C ASP A 245 -5.60 -17.47 -1.39
N GLY A 246 -5.74 -16.55 -0.45
CA GLY A 246 -6.49 -16.71 0.79
C GLY A 246 -5.63 -17.01 2.02
N LEU A 247 -4.29 -16.91 1.93
CA LEU A 247 -3.41 -17.23 3.08
C LEU A 247 -3.63 -16.34 4.32
N HIS A 248 -4.26 -15.17 4.15
CA HIS A 248 -4.76 -14.38 5.26
C HIS A 248 -6.27 -14.30 5.19
N VAL A 249 -6.93 -14.75 6.26
CA VAL A 249 -8.38 -14.66 6.41
C VAL A 249 -8.81 -13.21 6.54
N GLY A 250 -9.98 -12.89 5.99
CA GLY A 250 -10.63 -11.61 6.26
C GLY A 250 -11.10 -11.50 7.71
N SER A 251 -11.63 -10.34 8.10
CA SER A 251 -12.25 -10.23 9.43
C SER A 251 -13.48 -11.14 9.54
N GLN A 252 -13.72 -11.68 10.73
CA GLN A 252 -14.88 -12.55 11.01
C GLN A 252 -16.22 -11.79 11.03
N GLY A 253 -16.17 -10.46 11.07
CA GLY A 253 -17.34 -9.60 11.07
C GLY A 253 -16.98 -8.13 10.89
N PRO A 254 -18.00 -7.25 10.91
CA PRO A 254 -17.85 -5.80 10.88
C PRO A 254 -16.90 -5.27 11.95
N LEU A 255 -16.23 -4.16 11.62
CA LEU A 255 -15.36 -3.42 12.51
C LEU A 255 -16.17 -2.42 13.37
N ASP A 256 -17.00 -2.93 14.29
CA ASP A 256 -18.01 -2.13 15.03
C ASP A 256 -17.45 -1.27 16.18
N SER A 257 -16.12 -1.17 16.32
CA SER A 257 -15.49 -0.36 17.35
C SER A 257 -15.37 1.10 16.90
N PRO A 258 -15.56 2.12 17.78
CA PRO A 258 -15.28 3.52 17.42
C PRO A 258 -13.81 3.74 17.01
N TYR A 259 -12.90 2.83 17.36
CA TYR A 259 -11.50 2.87 16.91
C TYR A 259 -11.33 2.57 15.41
N TYR A 260 -12.38 2.08 14.74
CA TYR A 260 -12.43 1.79 13.31
C TYR A 260 -13.26 2.82 12.53
N GLN A 261 -13.41 4.05 13.03
CA GLN A 261 -14.21 5.11 12.39
C GLN A 261 -13.91 5.31 10.89
N GLN A 262 -12.64 5.26 10.47
CA GLN A 262 -12.26 5.43 9.06
C GLN A 262 -12.67 4.23 8.18
N ASP A 263 -12.98 3.11 8.82
CA ASP A 263 -13.41 1.88 8.18
C ASP A 263 -14.94 1.75 8.12
N ASN A 264 -15.69 2.66 8.76
CA ASN A 264 -17.16 2.71 8.72
C ASN A 264 -17.84 1.36 9.04
N GLY A 265 -17.25 0.55 9.93
CA GLY A 265 -17.78 -0.78 10.26
C GLY A 265 -17.65 -1.81 9.14
N ARG A 266 -16.88 -1.55 8.07
CA ARG A 266 -16.64 -2.54 7.00
C ARG A 266 -15.88 -3.76 7.52
N THR A 267 -15.95 -4.85 6.77
CA THR A 267 -15.08 -6.01 6.98
C THR A 267 -13.71 -5.79 6.35
N LEU A 268 -12.69 -6.45 6.88
CA LEU A 268 -11.37 -6.50 6.28
C LEU A 268 -11.31 -7.62 5.25
N PRO A 269 -10.79 -7.37 4.04
CA PRO A 269 -10.78 -8.36 2.98
C PRO A 269 -9.78 -9.48 3.28
N ALA A 270 -10.13 -10.69 2.86
CA ALA A 270 -9.16 -11.78 2.76
C ALA A 270 -8.09 -11.44 1.71
N SER A 271 -6.92 -12.06 1.83
CA SER A 271 -5.86 -11.97 0.82
C SER A 271 -6.29 -12.68 -0.47
N THR A 272 -6.83 -11.99 -1.47
CA THR A 272 -7.31 -12.62 -2.72
C THR A 272 -6.44 -12.32 -3.95
N GLY A 273 -5.37 -11.54 -3.79
CA GLY A 273 -4.54 -11.05 -4.89
C GLY A 273 -5.11 -9.79 -5.54
N LEU A 274 -4.35 -9.17 -6.43
CA LEU A 274 -4.71 -7.92 -7.10
C LEU A 274 -5.62 -8.20 -8.29
N THR A 275 -6.79 -7.55 -8.33
CA THR A 275 -7.61 -7.50 -9.55
C THR A 275 -7.18 -6.29 -10.38
N ILE A 276 -6.70 -6.54 -11.60
CA ILE A 276 -6.35 -5.49 -12.56
C ILE A 276 -7.56 -5.25 -13.46
N PRO A 277 -8.22 -4.07 -13.41
CA PRO A 277 -9.37 -3.75 -14.25
C PRO A 277 -9.00 -3.70 -15.75
N PRO A 278 -10.00 -3.69 -16.64
CA PRO A 278 -9.77 -3.46 -18.07
C PRO A 278 -9.04 -2.15 -18.35
N PHE A 279 -8.28 -2.14 -19.44
CA PHE A 279 -7.66 -0.93 -19.99
C PHE A 279 -8.61 -0.19 -20.92
N THR A 280 -8.39 1.10 -21.08
CA THR A 280 -9.14 2.02 -21.95
C THR A 280 -8.22 3.13 -22.46
N GLY A 281 -8.63 3.81 -23.53
CA GLY A 281 -7.89 4.93 -24.12
C GLY A 281 -6.57 4.52 -24.77
N CYS A 282 -6.39 3.24 -25.06
CA CYS A 282 -5.19 2.69 -25.67
C CYS A 282 -5.33 2.72 -27.19
N THR A 283 -5.02 3.85 -27.80
CA THR A 283 -5.14 4.02 -29.26
C THR A 283 -3.77 4.07 -29.94
N ALA A 284 -3.68 3.52 -31.15
CA ALA A 284 -2.51 3.62 -32.01
C ALA A 284 -2.97 3.79 -33.46
N ASN A 285 -2.58 4.87 -34.13
CA ASN A 285 -2.95 5.16 -35.53
C ASN A 285 -4.46 5.11 -35.84
N GLY A 286 -5.31 5.39 -34.84
CA GLY A 286 -6.77 5.36 -34.97
C GLY A 286 -7.42 4.04 -34.54
N ASP A 287 -6.65 2.98 -34.35
CA ASP A 287 -7.14 1.70 -33.84
C ASP A 287 -7.26 1.70 -32.31
N ASP A 288 -8.32 1.07 -31.78
CA ASP A 288 -8.49 0.84 -30.35
C ASP A 288 -7.86 -0.50 -29.93
N LEU A 289 -6.74 -0.42 -29.21
CA LEU A 289 -5.98 -1.55 -28.67
C LEU A 289 -6.38 -1.87 -27.22
N SER A 290 -7.35 -1.16 -26.64
CA SER A 290 -7.81 -1.39 -25.26
C SER A 290 -8.24 -2.84 -25.00
N PRO A 291 -8.97 -3.53 -25.91
CA PRO A 291 -9.30 -4.95 -25.73
C PRO A 291 -8.08 -5.86 -25.73
N LEU A 292 -7.09 -5.59 -26.60
CA LEU A 292 -5.86 -6.38 -26.68
C LEU A 292 -5.04 -6.25 -25.40
N ILE A 293 -4.83 -5.02 -24.93
CA ILE A 293 -4.08 -4.76 -23.69
C ILE A 293 -4.82 -5.33 -22.47
N THR A 294 -6.14 -5.21 -22.42
CA THR A 294 -6.98 -5.84 -21.40
C THR A 294 -6.78 -7.36 -21.38
N ALA A 295 -6.78 -8.02 -22.54
CA ALA A 295 -6.59 -9.46 -22.63
C ALA A 295 -5.20 -9.91 -22.13
N MET A 296 -4.18 -9.08 -22.33
CA MET A 296 -2.82 -9.35 -21.85
C MET A 296 -2.69 -9.12 -20.33
N ALA A 297 -3.08 -7.95 -19.83
CA ALA A 297 -2.64 -7.48 -18.51
C ALA A 297 -3.72 -7.57 -17.43
N SER A 298 -5.01 -7.61 -17.79
CA SER A 298 -6.11 -7.55 -16.83
C SER A 298 -6.54 -8.93 -16.34
N GLY A 299 -7.13 -8.97 -15.15
CA GLY A 299 -7.68 -10.19 -14.57
C GLY A 299 -7.77 -10.16 -13.05
N PRO A 300 -8.52 -11.08 -12.44
CA PRO A 300 -8.61 -11.22 -10.99
C PRO A 300 -7.41 -11.98 -10.40
N ASN A 301 -7.21 -11.81 -9.10
CA ASN A 301 -6.35 -12.65 -8.26
C ASN A 301 -4.88 -12.78 -8.73
N ASN A 302 -4.29 -11.69 -9.24
CA ASN A 302 -2.87 -11.64 -9.58
C ASN A 302 -2.05 -11.57 -8.28
N PRO A 303 -1.21 -12.56 -7.95
CA PRO A 303 -0.50 -12.53 -6.69
C PRO A 303 0.55 -11.40 -6.69
N VAL A 304 0.63 -10.67 -5.58
CA VAL A 304 1.57 -9.58 -5.36
C VAL A 304 2.34 -9.82 -4.08
N ARG A 305 3.64 -9.56 -4.12
CA ARG A 305 4.54 -9.60 -2.98
C ARG A 305 5.36 -8.32 -2.94
N VAL A 306 5.55 -7.75 -1.77
CA VAL A 306 6.34 -6.54 -1.55
C VAL A 306 7.27 -6.81 -0.37
N GLN A 307 8.51 -6.37 -0.47
CA GLN A 307 9.43 -6.30 0.64
C GLN A 307 9.67 -4.83 0.95
N GLN A 308 9.35 -4.40 2.17
CA GLN A 308 9.67 -3.07 2.65
C GLN A 308 10.92 -3.11 3.53
N GLY A 309 11.78 -2.11 3.40
CA GLY A 309 12.87 -1.83 4.35
C GLY A 309 12.39 -1.16 5.63
N ALA A 310 13.31 -0.96 6.57
CA ALA A 310 13.03 -0.21 7.78
C ALA A 310 12.79 1.28 7.48
N VAL A 311 11.95 1.92 8.29
CA VAL A 311 11.77 3.38 8.24
C VAL A 311 13.04 4.03 8.76
N VAL A 312 13.63 4.90 7.96
CA VAL A 312 14.71 5.78 8.40
C VAL A 312 14.08 7.05 8.95
N ILE A 313 14.08 7.19 10.28
CA ILE A 313 13.53 8.35 11.00
C ILE A 313 14.66 9.39 11.18
N PRO A 314 14.70 10.48 10.41
CA PRO A 314 15.53 11.64 10.73
C PRO A 314 15.00 12.32 12.01
N ASP A 315 15.89 12.92 12.80
CA ASP A 315 15.66 13.43 14.17
C ASP A 315 14.56 14.51 14.34
N ALA A 316 13.79 14.86 13.30
CA ALA A 316 12.52 15.59 13.46
C ALA A 316 11.66 15.63 12.19
N ASN A 317 12.26 15.60 10.99
CA ASN A 317 11.53 15.83 9.73
C ASN A 317 12.20 15.12 8.54
N VAL A 318 11.40 14.54 7.64
CA VAL A 318 11.88 14.07 6.34
C VAL A 318 12.20 15.28 5.46
N ASP A 319 13.43 15.37 4.97
CA ASP A 319 13.80 16.32 3.93
C ASP A 319 13.31 15.79 2.57
N LEU A 320 12.24 16.39 2.06
CA LEU A 320 11.66 16.02 0.77
C LEU A 320 12.63 16.32 -0.40
N ASN A 321 13.60 17.20 -0.23
CA ASN A 321 14.63 17.41 -1.25
C ASN A 321 15.72 16.33 -1.22
N ASN A 322 15.81 15.56 -0.13
CA ASN A 322 16.79 14.50 0.04
C ASN A 322 16.21 13.29 0.81
N LEU A 323 15.39 12.51 0.11
CA LEU A 323 14.83 11.28 0.66
C LEU A 323 15.91 10.24 1.02
N SER A 324 17.10 10.35 0.42
CA SER A 324 18.21 9.40 0.62
C SER A 324 19.06 9.64 1.87
N ALA A 325 18.77 10.67 2.65
CA ALA A 325 19.52 10.95 3.87
C ALA A 325 19.44 9.79 4.87
N CYS A 326 20.61 9.29 5.29
CA CYS A 326 20.68 8.29 6.35
C CYS A 326 20.44 8.93 7.72
N ASN A 327 19.93 8.16 8.67
CA ASN A 327 19.99 8.61 10.07
C ASN A 327 21.44 8.53 10.58
N GLN A 328 21.80 9.38 11.55
CA GLN A 328 23.15 9.42 12.12
C GLN A 328 23.35 8.41 13.26
N GLN A 329 22.55 7.34 13.32
CA GLN A 329 22.74 6.28 14.30
C GLN A 329 24.01 5.48 14.00
N ASP A 330 24.51 4.74 14.98
CA ASP A 330 25.65 3.81 14.79
C ASP A 330 25.16 2.36 14.96
N PRO A 331 25.14 1.54 13.89
CA PRO A 331 25.52 1.87 12.51
C PRO A 331 24.46 2.77 11.81
N PRO A 332 24.86 3.56 10.80
CA PRO A 332 23.92 4.41 10.07
C PRO A 332 22.90 3.58 9.32
N LEU A 333 21.63 3.93 9.47
CA LEU A 333 20.54 3.32 8.70
C LEU A 333 20.24 4.22 7.51
N CYS A 334 20.53 3.70 6.32
CA CYS A 334 20.24 4.35 5.05
C CYS A 334 19.00 3.70 4.43
N PRO A 335 18.15 4.50 3.76
CA PRO A 335 17.01 3.96 3.03
C PRO A 335 17.45 3.20 1.76
N THR A 336 18.70 3.38 1.31
CA THR A 336 19.26 2.67 0.16
C THR A 336 20.44 1.76 0.57
N PRO A 337 20.69 0.66 -0.17
CA PRO A 337 19.85 0.13 -1.26
C PRO A 337 18.50 -0.36 -0.74
N GLY A 338 17.49 -0.42 -1.63
CA GLY A 338 16.22 -1.02 -1.27
C GLY A 338 16.39 -2.48 -0.84
N PRO A 339 15.39 -3.07 -0.17
CA PRO A 339 15.48 -4.47 0.22
C PRO A 339 15.50 -5.37 -1.03
N ASP A 340 16.04 -6.59 -0.88
CA ASP A 340 16.05 -7.58 -1.95
C ASP A 340 14.66 -7.81 -2.53
N THR A 341 14.60 -7.99 -3.86
CA THR A 341 13.34 -8.30 -4.54
C THR A 341 12.77 -9.57 -3.93
N PRO A 342 11.51 -9.56 -3.48
CA PRO A 342 10.91 -10.75 -2.91
C PRO A 342 10.83 -11.86 -3.96
N GLU A 343 11.08 -13.10 -3.53
CA GLU A 343 10.87 -14.27 -4.38
C GLU A 343 9.47 -14.25 -5.00
N ARG A 344 9.40 -14.65 -6.28
CA ARG A 344 8.14 -14.75 -7.02
C ARG A 344 7.12 -15.56 -6.19
N PRO A 345 5.93 -15.01 -5.90
CA PRO A 345 4.90 -15.78 -5.23
C PRO A 345 4.49 -16.96 -6.12
N PRO A 346 4.23 -18.14 -5.55
CA PRO A 346 3.71 -19.27 -6.32
C PRO A 346 2.40 -18.86 -7.00
N LEU A 347 2.16 -19.41 -8.19
CA LEU A 347 0.84 -19.30 -8.80
C LEU A 347 -0.15 -20.11 -7.96
N PRO A 348 -1.38 -19.62 -7.74
CA PRO A 348 -2.39 -20.38 -7.01
C PRO A 348 -2.70 -21.71 -7.69
N ALA A 349 -3.12 -22.71 -6.91
CA ALA A 349 -3.36 -24.06 -7.42
C ALA A 349 -4.36 -24.08 -8.60
N GLY A 350 -4.03 -24.82 -9.66
CA GLY A 350 -4.88 -24.99 -10.85
C GLY A 350 -4.42 -24.24 -12.12
N ASP A 351 -3.24 -23.61 -12.11
CA ASP A 351 -2.62 -22.89 -13.24
C ASP A 351 -1.36 -23.59 -13.79
#